data_AF-A0A7S4KXM4-F1
#
_entry.id   AF-A0A7S4KXM4-F1
#
_cell.length_a   1.000
_cell.length_b   1.000
_cell.length_c   1.000
_cell.angle_alpha   90.00
_cell.angle_beta   90.00
_cell.angle_gamma   90.00
#
_symmetry.space_group_name_H-M   'P 1'
#
loop_
_entity.id
_entity.type
_entity.pdbx_description
1 polymer ?
#
loop_
_entity_poly.entity_id
_entity_poly.type
_entity_poly.pdbx_seq_one_letter_code
_entity_poly.pdbx_strand_id
1 'polypeptide(L)'
;ISEYEEEVRREMKEMDDIFFRICKVVTYAKAEKNTEILPLTADFCHRMNAGRITCCKSAKDRTSMSITWEEARLLEQHHNLVDLSSATGVMRTNGVRRENAYKNIGTKKFAFNPLQLFALPAEYRPPKIAGGARQS
;
A
#
# COMPACT_ATOMS: atom_id res chain seq x y z
N ILE A 1 27.99 0.64 -27.38
CA ILE A 1 26.92 1.12 -26.48
C ILE A 1 27.62 1.56 -25.21
N SER A 2 27.41 2.78 -24.74
CA SER A 2 28.05 3.25 -23.51
C SER A 2 27.40 2.58 -22.28
N GLU A 3 28.11 2.50 -21.16
CA GLU A 3 27.57 1.99 -19.89
C GLU A 3 26.26 2.69 -19.51
N TYR A 4 26.17 4.00 -19.77
CA TYR A 4 24.95 4.80 -19.60
C TYR A 4 23.79 4.34 -20.49
N GLU A 5 24.04 4.04 -21.77
CA GLU A 5 22.99 3.53 -22.65
C GLU A 5 22.49 2.14 -22.23
N GLU A 6 23.37 1.31 -21.65
CA GLU A 6 22.97 0.00 -21.09
C GLU A 6 22.13 0.16 -19.82
N GLU A 7 22.48 1.10 -18.96
CA GLU A 7 21.71 1.46 -17.77
C GLU A 7 20.31 1.96 -18.13
N VAL A 8 20.21 2.95 -19.02
CA VAL A 8 18.92 3.46 -19.50
C VAL A 8 18.08 2.37 -20.14
N ARG A 9 18.68 1.47 -20.94
CA ARG A 9 17.97 0.34 -21.54
C ARG A 9 17.45 -0.64 -20.49
N ARG A 10 18.24 -0.94 -19.45
CA ARG A 10 17.82 -1.78 -18.32
C ARG A 10 16.67 -1.12 -17.58
N GLU A 11 16.78 0.19 -17.35
CA GLU A 11 15.74 0.95 -16.70
C GLU A 11 14.43 0.89 -17.48
N MET A 12 14.46 1.20 -18.78
CA MET A 12 13.26 1.12 -19.61
C MET A 12 12.63 -0.28 -19.63
N LYS A 13 13.44 -1.34 -19.72
CA LYS A 13 12.94 -2.71 -19.78
C LYS A 13 12.15 -3.11 -18.53
N GLU A 14 12.70 -2.85 -17.35
CA GLU A 14 12.01 -3.12 -16.09
C GLU A 14 10.70 -2.31 -15.96
N MET A 15 10.63 -1.13 -16.59
CA MET A 15 9.43 -0.30 -16.61
C MET A 15 8.34 -0.94 -17.47
N ASP A 16 8.73 -1.40 -18.65
CA ASP A 16 7.87 -2.13 -19.58
C ASP A 16 7.37 -3.43 -18.94
N ASP A 17 8.22 -4.13 -18.18
CA ASP A 17 7.84 -5.34 -17.45
C ASP A 17 6.76 -5.06 -16.40
N ILE A 18 6.89 -3.98 -15.62
CA ILE A 18 5.86 -3.57 -14.65
C ILE A 18 4.57 -3.15 -15.37
N PHE A 19 4.68 -2.36 -16.44
CA PHE A 19 3.52 -1.92 -17.23
C PHE A 19 2.77 -3.11 -17.84
N PHE A 20 3.49 -4.08 -18.38
CA PHE A 20 2.91 -5.31 -18.92
C PHE A 20 2.17 -6.11 -17.85
N ARG A 21 2.70 -6.19 -16.62
CA ARG A 21 2.01 -6.81 -15.47
C ARG A 21 0.73 -6.06 -15.11
N ILE A 22 0.77 -4.72 -15.09
CA ILE A 22 -0.41 -3.87 -14.87
C ILE A 22 -1.48 -4.19 -15.93
N CYS A 23 -1.11 -4.19 -17.22
CA CYS A 23 -2.03 -4.53 -18.32
C CYS A 23 -2.64 -5.93 -18.12
N LYS A 24 -1.84 -6.94 -17.79
CA LYS A 24 -2.34 -8.29 -17.52
C LYS A 24 -3.35 -8.32 -16.38
N VAL A 25 -3.06 -7.64 -15.26
CA VAL A 25 -3.96 -7.55 -14.12
C VAL A 25 -5.27 -6.88 -14.51
N VAL A 26 -5.23 -5.77 -15.25
CA VAL A 26 -6.42 -5.04 -15.68
C VAL A 26 -7.27 -5.86 -16.67
N THR A 27 -6.64 -6.56 -17.62
CA THR A 27 -7.35 -7.27 -18.69
C THR A 27 -7.89 -8.64 -18.25
N TYR A 28 -7.15 -9.37 -17.41
CA TYR A 28 -7.45 -10.77 -17.11
C TYR A 28 -7.89 -11.04 -15.68
N ALA A 29 -7.97 -10.04 -14.81
CA ALA A 29 -8.48 -10.23 -13.45
C ALA A 29 -9.93 -10.74 -13.50
N LYS A 30 -10.14 -11.94 -12.95
CA LYS A 30 -11.48 -12.54 -12.79
C LYS A 30 -12.26 -11.92 -11.64
N ALA A 31 -11.55 -11.39 -10.65
CA ALA A 31 -12.15 -10.76 -9.48
C ALA A 31 -12.36 -9.26 -9.75
N GLU A 32 -13.57 -8.76 -9.43
CA GLU A 32 -13.91 -7.34 -9.51
C GLU A 32 -13.00 -6.47 -8.62
N LYS A 33 -12.48 -7.05 -7.53
CA LYS A 33 -11.54 -6.40 -6.60
C LYS A 33 -10.20 -7.11 -6.65
N ASN A 34 -9.28 -6.58 -7.44
CA ASN A 34 -7.90 -7.03 -7.45
C ASN A 34 -7.01 -6.02 -6.74
N THR A 35 -6.49 -6.37 -5.56
CA THR A 35 -5.60 -5.48 -4.79
C THR A 35 -4.16 -5.48 -5.28
N GLU A 36 -3.76 -6.42 -6.15
CA GLU A 36 -2.42 -6.47 -6.76
C GLU A 36 -2.11 -5.24 -7.62
N ILE A 37 -3.14 -4.60 -8.17
CA ILE A 37 -2.99 -3.38 -8.98
C ILE A 37 -2.36 -2.22 -8.18
N LEU A 38 -2.58 -2.17 -6.86
CA LEU A 38 -2.15 -1.07 -6.00
C LEU A 38 -0.62 -1.00 -5.86
N PRO A 39 0.10 -2.07 -5.46
CA PRO A 39 1.57 -2.05 -5.43
C PRO A 39 2.19 -1.97 -6.82
N LEU A 40 1.60 -2.61 -7.84
CA LEU A 40 2.13 -2.54 -9.21
C LEU A 40 2.15 -1.11 -9.76
N THR A 41 1.03 -0.40 -9.62
CA THR A 41 0.94 1.00 -10.06
C THR A 41 1.79 1.92 -9.18
N ALA A 42 1.98 1.61 -7.90
CA ALA A 42 2.92 2.32 -7.04
C ALA A 42 4.35 2.21 -7.56
N ASP A 43 4.83 0.99 -7.79
CA ASP A 43 6.19 0.74 -8.28
C ASP A 43 6.43 1.43 -9.62
N PHE A 44 5.46 1.34 -10.53
CA PHE A 44 5.52 2.02 -11.82
C PHE A 44 5.66 3.54 -11.66
N CYS A 45 4.85 4.16 -10.79
CA CYS A 45 4.92 5.60 -10.53
C CYS A 45 6.25 6.03 -9.89
N HIS A 46 6.75 5.29 -8.89
CA HIS A 46 8.04 5.59 -8.25
C HIS A 46 9.19 5.54 -9.26
N ARG A 47 9.15 4.55 -10.15
CA ARG A 47 10.17 4.35 -11.18
C ARG A 47 10.12 5.40 -12.30
N MET A 48 8.94 5.93 -12.57
CA MET A 48 8.73 7.10 -13.46
C MET A 48 9.03 8.44 -12.78
N ASN A 49 9.41 8.44 -11.50
CA ASN A 49 9.53 9.64 -10.66
C ASN A 49 8.26 10.53 -10.70
N ALA A 50 7.09 9.88 -10.74
CA ALA A 50 5.79 10.52 -10.90
C ALA A 50 5.16 10.90 -9.56
N GLY A 51 4.38 11.98 -9.54
CA GLY A 51 3.51 12.30 -8.42
C GLY A 51 2.38 11.27 -8.28
N ARG A 52 2.14 10.78 -7.07
CA ARG A 52 1.15 9.72 -6.81
C ARG A 52 0.25 10.04 -5.63
N ILE A 53 -1.03 9.74 -5.78
CA ILE A 53 -2.05 9.86 -4.72
C ILE A 53 -2.80 8.54 -4.61
N THR A 54 -2.93 8.04 -3.39
CA THR A 54 -3.82 6.91 -3.06
C THR A 54 -4.93 7.37 -2.15
N CYS A 55 -6.18 7.11 -2.53
CA CYS A 55 -7.33 7.41 -1.68
C CYS A 55 -8.42 6.35 -1.84
N CYS A 56 -9.12 6.07 -0.74
CA CYS A 56 -10.42 5.41 -0.78
C CYS A 56 -11.51 6.49 -0.71
N LYS A 57 -12.78 6.10 -0.78
CA LYS A 57 -13.94 7.01 -0.70
C LYS A 57 -13.84 8.10 0.38
N SER A 58 -13.23 7.80 1.53
CA SER A 58 -13.12 8.74 2.65
C SER A 58 -11.69 9.07 3.08
N ALA A 59 -10.68 8.66 2.29
CA ALA A 59 -9.25 8.93 2.53
C ALA A 59 -8.73 8.57 3.94
N LYS A 60 -9.39 7.63 4.65
CA LYS A 60 -9.10 7.26 6.03
C LYS A 60 -8.41 5.90 6.13
N ASP A 61 -9.15 4.87 6.54
CA ASP A 61 -8.55 3.64 7.05
C ASP A 61 -7.95 2.78 5.95
N ARG A 62 -8.71 2.50 4.88
CA ARG A 62 -8.17 1.77 3.71
C ARG A 62 -7.01 2.51 3.05
N THR A 63 -7.05 3.83 3.03
CA THR A 63 -5.97 4.68 2.52
C THR A 63 -4.72 4.53 3.37
N SER A 64 -4.85 4.62 4.69
CA SER A 64 -3.75 4.36 5.62
C SER A 64 -3.18 2.95 5.48
N MET A 65 -4.01 1.93 5.27
CA MET A 65 -3.53 0.56 5.03
C MET A 65 -2.66 0.49 3.77
N SER A 66 -3.11 1.09 2.66
CA SER A 66 -2.34 1.10 1.40
C SER A 66 -1.05 1.90 1.51
N ILE A 67 -1.10 3.11 2.08
CA ILE A 67 0.09 3.97 2.22
C ILE A 67 1.14 3.27 3.08
N THR A 68 0.75 2.78 4.26
CA THR A 68 1.73 2.13 5.16
C THR A 68 2.35 0.86 4.55
N TRP A 69 1.60 0.12 3.71
CA TRP A 69 2.16 -1.04 3.00
C TRP A 69 3.21 -0.61 1.96
N GLU A 70 2.91 0.43 1.20
CA GLU A 70 3.83 0.97 0.20
C GLU A 70 5.10 1.56 0.84
N GLU A 71 4.97 2.34 1.90
CA GLU A 71 6.11 2.87 2.66
C GLU A 71 7.02 1.74 3.17
N ALA A 72 6.45 0.64 3.67
CA ALA A 72 7.23 -0.51 4.10
C ALA A 72 7.99 -1.16 2.93
N ARG A 73 7.35 -1.29 1.76
CA ARG A 73 7.99 -1.84 0.56
C ARG A 73 9.13 -0.96 0.06
N LEU A 74 8.99 0.36 0.11
CA LEU A 74 10.08 1.29 -0.22
C LEU A 74 11.24 1.14 0.76
N LEU A 75 10.97 0.97 2.06
CA LEU A 75 12.00 0.68 3.05
C LEU A 75 12.72 -0.66 2.79
N GLU A 76 12.00 -1.68 2.33
CA GLU A 76 12.61 -2.95 1.93
C GLU A 76 13.49 -2.79 0.69
N GLN A 77 12.96 -2.13 -0.35
CA GLN A 77 13.63 -1.96 -1.65
C GLN A 77 14.87 -1.06 -1.57
N HIS A 78 14.84 -0.01 -0.74
CA HIS A 78 15.86 1.04 -0.76
C HIS A 78 16.64 1.16 0.54
N HIS A 79 16.19 0.54 1.63
CA HIS A 79 16.77 0.73 2.97
C HIS A 79 17.02 -0.59 3.73
N ASN A 80 17.03 -1.73 3.04
CA ASN A 80 17.33 -3.05 3.60
C ASN A 80 16.44 -3.46 4.79
N LEU A 81 15.20 -2.97 4.83
CA LEU A 81 14.22 -3.46 5.79
C LEU A 81 13.89 -4.93 5.48
N VAL A 82 13.98 -5.80 6.47
CA VAL A 82 13.70 -7.24 6.31
C VAL A 82 12.26 -7.60 6.68
N ASP A 83 11.65 -6.89 7.64
CA ASP A 83 10.33 -7.21 8.17
C ASP A 83 9.29 -6.14 7.86
N LEU A 84 8.64 -6.30 6.69
CA LEU A 84 7.52 -5.47 6.26
C LEU A 84 6.34 -5.50 7.23
N SER A 85 6.08 -6.64 7.87
CA SER A 85 4.95 -6.80 8.79
C SER A 85 5.16 -5.99 10.05
N SER A 86 6.38 -6.01 10.60
CA SER A 86 6.77 -5.18 11.73
C SER A 86 6.71 -3.69 11.38
N ALA A 87 7.28 -3.27 10.25
CA ALA A 87 7.25 -1.86 9.84
C ALA A 87 5.82 -1.33 9.65
N THR A 88 4.97 -2.07 8.93
CA THR A 88 3.55 -1.71 8.80
C THR A 88 2.83 -1.74 10.14
N GLY A 89 3.13 -2.71 11.01
CA GLY A 89 2.60 -2.80 12.36
C GLY A 89 2.91 -1.55 13.18
N VAL A 90 4.15 -1.10 13.18
CA VAL A 90 4.61 0.12 13.87
C VAL A 90 3.91 1.35 13.29
N MET A 91 3.91 1.53 11.97
CA MET A 91 3.25 2.69 11.33
C MET A 91 1.75 2.72 11.62
N ARG A 92 1.07 1.56 11.64
CA ARG A 92 -0.38 1.48 11.91
C ARG A 92 -0.71 1.61 13.39
N THR A 93 0.21 1.26 14.28
CA THR A 93 0.02 1.34 15.74
C THR A 93 0.46 2.68 16.33
N ASN A 94 1.46 3.34 15.75
CA ASN A 94 2.05 4.56 16.31
C ASN A 94 1.99 5.76 15.36
N GLY A 95 1.51 5.57 14.12
CA GLY A 95 1.41 6.63 13.13
C GLY A 95 0.24 7.59 13.35
N VAL A 96 0.34 8.73 12.67
CA VAL A 96 -0.56 9.89 12.80
C VAL A 96 -2.03 9.59 12.55
N ARG A 97 -2.35 8.55 11.77
CA ARG A 97 -3.75 8.18 11.47
C ARG A 97 -4.54 7.89 12.75
N ARG A 98 -3.91 7.37 13.81
CA ARG A 98 -4.56 7.12 15.09
C ARG A 98 -4.96 8.41 15.80
N GLU A 99 -4.10 9.41 15.78
CA GLU A 99 -4.42 10.73 16.34
C GLU A 99 -5.52 11.42 15.52
N ASN A 100 -5.49 11.27 14.19
CA ASN A 100 -6.58 11.74 13.34
C ASN A 100 -7.91 11.04 13.67
N ALA A 101 -7.89 9.75 14.02
CA ALA A 101 -9.10 9.04 14.45
C ALA A 101 -9.60 9.58 15.78
N TYR A 102 -8.69 9.80 16.74
CA TYR A 102 -9.03 10.36 18.02
C TYR A 102 -9.67 11.75 17.91
N LYS A 103 -9.08 12.64 17.13
CA LYS A 103 -9.63 13.99 16.90
C LYS A 103 -11.01 13.95 16.23
N ASN A 104 -11.24 13.03 15.30
CA ASN A 104 -12.48 12.99 14.53
C ASN A 104 -13.64 12.26 15.24
N ILE A 105 -13.34 11.21 16.00
CA ILE A 105 -14.35 10.30 16.56
C ILE A 105 -14.08 9.87 18.01
N GLY A 106 -13.13 10.50 18.70
CA GLY A 106 -12.81 10.27 20.12
C GLY A 106 -12.08 8.96 20.43
N THR A 107 -11.68 8.18 19.42
CA THR A 107 -11.03 6.86 19.63
C THR A 107 -9.84 6.63 18.71
N LYS A 108 -8.77 6.01 19.23
CA LYS A 108 -7.53 5.66 18.49
C LYS A 108 -7.63 4.29 17.81
N LYS A 109 -8.74 4.02 17.11
CA LYS A 109 -9.03 2.75 16.42
C LYS A 109 -9.34 2.97 14.95
N PHE A 110 -8.97 2.01 14.10
CA PHE A 110 -9.44 1.96 12.72
C PHE A 110 -10.88 1.49 12.67
N ALA A 111 -11.72 2.14 11.85
CA ALA A 111 -13.15 1.87 11.78
C ALA A 111 -13.49 0.76 10.78
N PHE A 112 -12.94 -0.43 11.00
CA PHE A 112 -13.31 -1.64 10.24
C PHE A 112 -14.25 -2.53 11.06
N ASN A 113 -15.34 -2.99 10.45
CA ASN A 113 -16.18 -4.02 11.04
C ASN A 113 -15.57 -5.42 10.85
N PRO A 114 -16.03 -6.46 11.59
CA PRO A 114 -15.44 -7.79 11.51
C PRO A 114 -15.45 -8.41 10.10
N LEU A 115 -16.53 -8.21 9.35
CA LEU A 115 -16.64 -8.72 7.97
C LEU A 115 -15.64 -8.03 7.03
N GLN A 116 -15.44 -6.72 7.19
CA GLN A 116 -14.43 -5.95 6.47
C GLN A 116 -13.02 -6.45 6.80
N LEU A 117 -12.72 -6.68 8.08
CA LEU A 117 -11.43 -7.22 8.50
C LEU A 117 -11.16 -8.60 7.89
N PHE A 118 -12.17 -9.47 7.87
CA PHE A 118 -12.10 -10.79 7.27
C PHE A 118 -11.83 -10.73 5.76
N ALA A 119 -12.51 -9.83 5.06
CA ALA A 119 -12.40 -9.70 3.60
C ALA A 119 -11.13 -8.97 3.12
N LEU A 120 -10.38 -8.30 4.00
CA LEU A 120 -9.14 -7.62 3.62
C LEU A 120 -8.03 -8.64 3.37
N PRO A 121 -7.17 -8.44 2.34
CA PRO A 121 -5.91 -9.18 2.21
C PRO A 121 -4.98 -8.90 3.40
N ALA A 122 -4.05 -9.82 3.67
CA ALA A 122 -3.21 -9.78 4.86
C ALA A 122 -2.40 -8.48 4.99
N GLU A 123 -1.84 -8.02 3.88
CA GLU A 123 -1.00 -6.83 3.75
C GLU A 123 -1.78 -5.55 4.13
N TYR A 124 -3.10 -5.56 3.94
CA TYR A 124 -4.00 -4.43 4.16
C TYR A 124 -4.79 -4.53 5.48
N ARG A 125 -4.54 -5.54 6.32
CA ARG A 125 -5.21 -5.66 7.61
C ARG A 125 -4.57 -4.75 8.66
N PRO A 126 -5.36 -4.06 9.49
CA PRO A 126 -4.82 -3.34 10.63
C PRO A 126 -4.29 -4.32 11.70
N PRO A 127 -3.35 -3.89 12.57
CA PRO A 127 -2.93 -4.67 13.73
C PRO A 127 -4.11 -5.02 14.64
N LYS A 128 -4.10 -6.21 15.25
CA LYS A 128 -5.20 -6.70 16.12
C LYS A 128 -5.56 -5.69 17.22
N ILE A 129 -4.57 -5.06 17.84
CA ILE A 129 -4.75 -4.08 18.91
C ILE A 129 -5.27 -2.71 18.44
N ALA A 130 -5.13 -2.41 17.14
CA ALA A 130 -5.52 -1.12 16.55
C ALA A 130 -6.82 -1.22 15.73
N GLY A 131 -7.20 -2.42 15.30
CA GLY A 131 -8.48 -2.70 14.65
C GLY A 131 -9.62 -2.72 15.67
N GLY A 132 -10.75 -2.10 15.34
CA GLY A 132 -11.94 -2.25 16.17
C GLY A 132 -13.17 -1.60 15.58
N ALA A 133 -14.21 -2.42 15.40
CA ALA A 133 -15.58 -1.93 15.39
C ALA A 133 -15.83 -1.19 16.71
N ARG A 134 -16.65 -0.13 16.66
CA ARG A 134 -17.20 0.49 17.86
C ARG A 134 -17.79 -0.62 18.74
N GLN A 135 -17.28 -0.76 19.97
CA GLN A 135 -18.14 -1.25 21.04
C GLN A 135 -18.99 -0.05 21.40
N SER A 136 -20.19 0.01 20.81
CA SER A 136 -21.30 0.82 21.32
C SER A 136 -21.94 0.06 22.48
#